data_AF-A0A7V9TSQ6-F1
#
_entry.id   AF-A0A7V9TSQ6-F1
#
_cell.length_a   1.000
_cell.length_b   1.000
_cell.length_c   1.000
_cell.angle_alpha   90.00
_cell.angle_beta   90.00
_cell.angle_gamma   90.00
#
_symmetry.space_group_name_H-M   'P 1'
#
loop_
_entity.id
_entity.type
_entity.pdbx_description
1 polymer ?
#
loop_
_entity_poly.entity_id
_entity_poly.type
_entity_poly.pdbx_seq_one_letter_code
_entity_poly.pdbx_strand_id
1 'polypeptide(L)'
;MLVCFDATVLCGALRKPTGLNFRLLQLASDGVLFDGFTTEVAGIEFVRNALEGLSGVRYEIELIEAFLDSFGPLFDPEHVASSPIGRSLSAQTWLHNKPVGEVVYHLTGRTREELLDGLPEQLRVVSGEFDAHDVHLVAAAVERGADVICSSNRRHLPEGPLAGGIEVFGPGRLAAALDVA
;
A
#
# COMPACT_ATOMS: atom_id res chain seq x y z
N MET A 1 15.54 2.15 7.43
CA MET A 1 14.18 2.67 7.67
C MET A 1 13.26 1.88 6.78
N LEU A 2 12.17 1.33 7.30
CA LEU A 2 11.23 0.50 6.57
C LEU A 2 9.93 1.28 6.32
N VAL A 3 9.54 1.43 5.05
CA VAL A 3 8.36 2.19 4.63
C VAL A 3 7.29 1.27 4.05
N CYS A 4 6.07 1.35 4.60
CA CYS A 4 4.89 0.72 4.03
C CYS A 4 4.16 1.71 3.10
N PHE A 5 4.01 1.39 1.82
CA PHE A 5 3.34 2.25 0.83
C PHE A 5 1.87 1.86 0.64
N ASP A 6 0.98 2.86 0.63
CA ASP A 6 -0.44 2.66 0.31
C ASP A 6 -0.73 2.66 -1.20
N ALA A 7 -1.97 2.30 -1.56
CA ALA A 7 -2.43 2.33 -2.95
C ALA A 7 -2.41 3.73 -3.56
N THR A 8 -2.64 4.79 -2.77
CA THR A 8 -2.67 6.16 -3.30
C THR A 8 -1.29 6.68 -3.69
N VAL A 9 -0.21 6.18 -3.08
CA VAL A 9 1.17 6.41 -3.55
C VAL A 9 1.38 5.74 -4.90
N LEU A 10 1.03 4.45 -5.05
CA LEU A 10 1.12 3.70 -6.31
C LEU A 10 0.33 4.40 -7.44
N CYS A 11 -0.92 4.80 -7.15
CA CYS A 11 -1.77 5.55 -8.08
C CYS A 11 -1.15 6.90 -8.48
N GLY A 12 -0.53 7.62 -7.54
CA GLY A 12 0.16 8.88 -7.81
C GLY A 12 1.42 8.71 -8.66
N ALA A 13 2.12 7.59 -8.53
CA ALA A 13 3.29 7.23 -9.34
C ALA A 13 2.91 6.87 -10.79
N LEU A 14 1.91 6.01 -11.00
CA LEU A 14 1.40 5.66 -12.35
C LEU A 14 0.95 6.92 -13.12
N ARG A 15 0.29 7.86 -12.43
CA ARG A 15 -0.15 9.14 -13.01
C ARG A 15 0.99 10.10 -13.36
N LYS A 16 2.16 9.96 -12.72
CA LYS A 16 3.32 10.84 -12.90
C LYS A 16 4.62 10.01 -12.80
N PRO A 17 5.04 9.32 -13.88
CA PRO A 17 6.26 8.50 -13.88
C PRO A 17 7.58 9.29 -13.69
N THR A 18 7.53 10.62 -13.71
CA THR A 18 8.64 11.52 -13.36
C THR A 18 8.38 12.32 -12.07
N GLY A 19 7.35 11.95 -11.32
CA GLY A 19 6.92 12.62 -10.08
C GLY A 19 7.44 11.95 -8.82
N LEU A 20 7.31 12.67 -7.70
CA LEU A 20 7.88 12.29 -6.41
C LEU A 20 7.48 10.88 -5.94
N ASN A 21 6.22 10.49 -6.09
CA ASN A 21 5.74 9.15 -5.74
C ASN A 21 6.52 8.06 -6.50
N PHE A 22 6.72 8.22 -7.81
CA PHE A 22 7.48 7.26 -8.61
C PHE A 22 8.94 7.22 -8.15
N ARG A 23 9.54 8.37 -7.86
CA ARG A 23 10.93 8.45 -7.37
C ARG A 23 11.11 7.77 -6.00
N LEU A 24 10.15 7.89 -5.10
CA LEU A 24 10.16 7.22 -3.80
C LEU A 24 10.01 5.70 -3.93
N LEU A 25 9.07 5.21 -4.75
CA LEU A 25 8.92 3.78 -5.01
C LEU A 25 10.18 3.19 -5.66
N GLN A 26 10.84 3.94 -6.55
CA GLN A 26 12.09 3.52 -7.16
C GLN A 26 13.21 3.42 -6.11
N LEU A 27 13.41 4.44 -5.27
CA LEU A 27 14.45 4.43 -4.23
C LEU A 27 14.26 3.30 -3.19
N ALA A 28 13.00 2.94 -2.92
CA ALA A 28 12.63 1.79 -2.10
C ALA A 28 12.93 0.46 -2.80
N SER A 29 12.54 0.33 -4.08
CA SER A 29 12.73 -0.90 -4.86
C SER A 29 14.20 -1.16 -5.26
N ASP A 30 15.01 -0.10 -5.34
CA ASP A 30 16.46 -0.16 -5.54
C ASP A 30 17.22 -0.44 -4.21
N GLY A 31 16.56 -0.28 -3.05
CA GLY A 31 17.15 -0.51 -1.71
C GLY A 31 18.26 0.47 -1.30
N VAL A 32 18.33 1.65 -1.93
CA VAL A 32 19.53 2.53 -1.85
C VAL A 32 19.56 3.45 -0.64
N LEU A 33 18.42 3.91 -0.15
CA LEU A 33 18.31 4.87 0.96
C LEU A 33 17.43 4.37 2.13
N PHE A 34 16.43 3.55 1.81
CA PHE A 34 15.49 2.97 2.76
C PHE A 34 14.85 1.73 2.12
N ASP A 35 14.39 0.82 2.95
CA ASP A 35 13.68 -0.38 2.53
C ASP A 35 12.18 -0.04 2.40
N GLY A 36 11.49 -0.60 1.41
CA GLY A 36 10.06 -0.39 1.28
C GLY A 36 9.31 -1.63 0.84
N PHE A 37 8.03 -1.68 1.20
CA PHE A 37 7.09 -2.72 0.79
C PHE A 37 5.69 -2.12 0.63
N THR A 38 4.80 -2.86 -0.01
CA THR A 38 3.37 -2.59 0.01
C THR A 38 2.60 -3.88 0.32
N THR A 39 1.27 -3.83 0.25
CA THR A 39 0.41 -4.99 0.57
C THR A 39 -0.33 -5.48 -0.67
N GLU A 40 -0.75 -6.74 -0.66
CA GLU A 40 -1.56 -7.27 -1.76
C GLU A 40 -2.88 -6.50 -1.92
N VAL A 41 -3.47 -6.06 -0.80
CA VAL A 41 -4.68 -5.21 -0.78
C VAL A 41 -4.41 -3.86 -1.45
N ALA A 42 -3.30 -3.20 -1.15
CA ALA A 42 -2.92 -1.94 -1.79
C ALA A 42 -2.65 -2.11 -3.29
N GLY A 43 -2.08 -3.25 -3.70
CA GLY A 43 -1.94 -3.64 -5.10
C GLY A 43 -3.29 -3.80 -5.82
N ILE A 44 -4.26 -4.47 -5.20
CA ILE A 44 -5.60 -4.65 -5.78
C ILE A 44 -6.38 -3.34 -5.85
N GLU A 45 -6.31 -2.51 -4.80
CA GLU A 45 -6.93 -1.18 -4.80
C GLU A 45 -6.33 -0.29 -5.89
N PHE A 46 -5.00 -0.31 -6.06
CA PHE A 46 -4.30 0.35 -7.17
C PHE A 46 -4.81 -0.12 -8.54
N VAL A 47 -4.90 -1.43 -8.80
CA VAL A 47 -5.38 -1.96 -10.09
C VAL A 47 -6.82 -1.54 -10.36
N ARG A 48 -7.71 -1.64 -9.36
CA ARG A 48 -9.12 -1.20 -9.48
C ARG A 48 -9.21 0.29 -9.80
N ASN A 49 -8.53 1.13 -9.01
CA ASN A 49 -8.53 2.58 -9.19
C ASN A 49 -7.98 2.98 -10.59
N ALA A 50 -6.98 2.27 -11.11
CA ALA A 50 -6.41 2.48 -12.44
C ALA A 50 -7.35 2.06 -13.60
N LEU A 51 -8.07 0.95 -13.46
CA LEU A 51 -9.07 0.48 -14.43
C LEU A 51 -10.36 1.33 -14.41
N GLU A 52 -10.84 1.71 -13.22
CA GLU A 52 -12.06 2.51 -13.06
C GLU A 52 -11.86 3.98 -13.48
N GLY A 53 -10.72 4.57 -13.15
CA GLY A 53 -10.21 5.83 -13.74
C GLY A 53 -9.65 6.83 -12.73
N LEU A 54 -8.32 6.88 -12.58
CA LEU A 54 -7.62 7.81 -11.69
C LEU A 54 -7.81 9.28 -12.11
N SER A 55 -8.68 10.00 -11.39
CA SER A 55 -9.11 11.36 -11.74
C SER A 55 -9.59 11.48 -13.19
N GLY A 56 -10.31 10.46 -13.69
CA GLY A 56 -10.89 10.44 -15.03
C GLY A 56 -10.00 9.87 -16.13
N VAL A 57 -8.75 9.47 -15.83
CA VAL A 57 -7.88 8.74 -16.75
C VAL A 57 -7.91 7.26 -16.40
N ARG A 58 -8.40 6.43 -17.33
CA ARG A 58 -8.27 4.96 -17.26
C ARG A 58 -6.96 4.52 -17.87
N TYR A 59 -6.45 3.38 -17.40
CA TYR A 59 -5.24 2.76 -17.89
C TYR A 59 -5.54 1.34 -18.37
N GLU A 60 -4.98 0.96 -19.51
CA GLU A 60 -5.09 -0.39 -20.05
C GLU A 60 -4.28 -1.38 -19.19
N ILE A 61 -4.73 -2.64 -19.15
CA ILE A 61 -4.19 -3.65 -18.23
C ILE A 61 -2.70 -3.92 -18.44
N GLU A 62 -2.21 -3.86 -19.69
CA GLU A 62 -0.82 -4.08 -20.04
C GLU A 62 0.12 -3.02 -19.46
N LEU A 63 -0.37 -1.78 -19.29
CA LEU A 63 0.40 -0.71 -18.64
C LEU A 63 0.41 -0.88 -17.11
N ILE A 64 -0.70 -1.35 -16.54
CA ILE A 64 -0.84 -1.64 -15.11
C ILE A 64 0.07 -2.81 -14.74
N GLU A 65 0.11 -3.87 -15.54
CA GLU A 65 1.03 -5.01 -15.38
C GLU A 65 2.48 -4.58 -15.53
N ALA A 66 2.84 -3.81 -16.56
CA ALA A 66 4.20 -3.30 -16.73
C ALA A 66 4.65 -2.37 -15.57
N PHE A 67 3.74 -1.61 -14.96
CA PHE A 67 4.01 -0.83 -13.75
C PHE A 67 4.26 -1.74 -12.54
N LEU A 68 3.44 -2.77 -12.33
CA LEU A 68 3.62 -3.72 -11.24
C LEU A 68 4.93 -4.51 -11.36
N ASP A 69 5.24 -5.03 -12.56
CA ASP A 69 6.51 -5.72 -12.83
C ASP A 69 7.72 -4.80 -12.56
N SER A 70 7.61 -3.50 -12.86
CA SER A 70 8.67 -2.50 -12.58
C SER A 70 8.91 -2.23 -11.10
N PHE A 71 7.97 -2.57 -10.22
CA PHE A 71 8.06 -2.40 -8.77
C PHE A 71 7.92 -3.73 -8.00
N GLY A 72 8.08 -4.87 -8.68
CA GLY A 72 7.94 -6.22 -8.13
C GLY A 72 8.64 -6.48 -6.78
N PRO A 73 9.85 -5.95 -6.51
CA PRO A 73 10.51 -6.10 -5.20
C PRO A 73 9.70 -5.57 -4.00
N LEU A 74 8.83 -4.58 -4.20
CA LEU A 74 7.92 -4.07 -3.16
C LEU A 74 6.78 -5.05 -2.82
N PHE A 75 6.64 -6.13 -3.62
CA PHE A 75 5.61 -7.17 -3.58
C PHE A 75 6.19 -8.61 -3.64
N ASP A 76 7.41 -8.90 -3.18
CA ASP A 76 8.01 -10.25 -3.30
C ASP A 76 8.32 -10.91 -1.95
N PRO A 77 7.47 -11.81 -1.41
CA PRO A 77 7.63 -12.25 0.70
C PRO A 77 8.60 -13.35 1.08
N GLU A 78 9.77 -13.35 0.46
CA GLU A 78 10.95 -13.19 1.32
C GLU A 78 11.05 -11.72 1.82
N HIS A 79 10.46 -10.75 1.09
CA HIS A 79 10.19 -9.36 1.48
C HIS A 79 8.71 -8.84 1.51
N VAL A 80 7.70 -9.34 0.74
CA VAL A 80 6.37 -9.98 1.15
C VAL A 80 5.90 -11.04 -0.06
N ALA A 81 6.09 -13.31 -0.47
CA ALA A 81 6.75 -14.41 -1.35
C ALA A 81 6.26 -14.70 -2.80
N SER A 82 7.00 -14.19 -3.80
CA SER A 82 6.63 -14.16 -5.23
C SER A 82 5.17 -13.77 -5.50
N SER A 83 4.76 -12.52 -5.21
CA SER A 83 3.33 -12.17 -5.29
C SER A 83 2.85 -12.30 -6.73
N PRO A 84 1.85 -13.15 -7.00
CA PRO A 84 1.43 -13.39 -8.36
C PRO A 84 0.48 -12.31 -8.88
N ILE A 85 0.26 -11.17 -8.18
CA ILE A 85 -0.87 -10.22 -8.37
C ILE A 85 -1.23 -9.92 -9.84
N GLY A 86 -0.30 -9.56 -10.73
CA GLY A 86 -0.64 -9.35 -12.15
C GLY A 86 -1.25 -10.61 -12.81
N ARG A 87 -0.62 -11.77 -12.57
CA ARG A 87 -1.04 -13.10 -13.06
C ARG A 87 -2.16 -13.74 -12.23
N SER A 88 -2.47 -13.17 -11.06
CA SER A 88 -3.40 -13.71 -10.06
C SER A 88 -4.71 -12.94 -10.02
N LEU A 89 -4.70 -11.62 -10.26
CA LEU A 89 -5.94 -10.89 -10.57
C LEU A 89 -6.55 -11.41 -11.87
N SER A 90 -5.73 -11.65 -12.89
CA SER A 90 -6.18 -12.26 -14.15
C SER A 90 -6.69 -13.71 -13.97
N ALA A 91 -6.15 -14.48 -13.01
CA ALA A 91 -6.64 -15.83 -12.68
C ALA A 91 -7.84 -15.86 -11.70
N GLN A 92 -7.90 -14.92 -10.76
CA GLN A 92 -8.91 -14.83 -9.69
C GLN A 92 -9.97 -13.76 -10.02
N THR A 93 -10.56 -13.87 -11.21
CA THR A 93 -11.63 -12.98 -11.70
C THR A 93 -12.81 -12.82 -10.74
N TRP A 94 -13.05 -13.79 -9.85
CA TRP A 94 -14.06 -13.72 -8.78
C TRP A 94 -13.79 -12.64 -7.73
N LEU A 95 -12.53 -12.27 -7.47
CA LEU A 95 -12.17 -11.22 -6.50
C LEU A 95 -12.46 -9.81 -7.02
N HIS A 96 -12.50 -9.59 -8.34
CA HIS A 96 -12.76 -8.25 -8.92
C HIS A 96 -14.16 -7.75 -8.59
N ASN A 97 -15.15 -8.64 -8.67
CA ASN A 97 -16.56 -8.30 -8.46
C ASN A 97 -16.96 -8.21 -6.97
N LYS A 98 -16.05 -8.48 -6.04
CA LYS A 98 -16.30 -8.38 -4.59
C LYS A 98 -16.03 -6.97 -4.06
N PRO A 99 -16.73 -6.53 -2.99
CA PRO A 99 -16.28 -5.39 -2.19
C PRO A 99 -14.85 -5.62 -1.72
N VAL A 100 -13.97 -4.60 -1.83
CA VAL A 100 -12.54 -4.80 -1.53
C VAL A 100 -12.33 -5.27 -0.08
N GLY A 101 -13.17 -4.82 0.86
CA GLY A 101 -13.14 -5.32 2.25
C GLY A 101 -13.37 -6.82 2.40
N GLU A 102 -14.12 -7.48 1.50
CA GLU A 102 -14.20 -8.94 1.48
C GLU A 102 -12.92 -9.57 0.91
N VAL A 103 -12.28 -8.89 -0.04
CA VAL A 103 -11.00 -9.33 -0.63
C VAL A 103 -9.88 -9.28 0.42
N VAL A 104 -9.87 -8.28 1.31
CA VAL A 104 -8.94 -8.20 2.44
C VAL A 104 -8.96 -9.49 3.27
N TYR A 105 -10.13 -9.88 3.77
CA TYR A 105 -10.26 -11.05 4.65
C TYR A 105 -10.04 -12.37 3.90
N HIS A 106 -10.37 -12.45 2.60
CA HIS A 106 -10.09 -13.64 1.77
C HIS A 106 -8.59 -13.83 1.49
N LEU A 107 -7.81 -12.76 1.36
CA LEU A 107 -6.35 -12.84 1.11
C LEU A 107 -5.55 -13.06 2.40
N THR A 108 -5.91 -12.39 3.50
CA THR A 108 -5.24 -12.60 4.80
C THR A 108 -5.63 -13.91 5.48
N GLY A 109 -6.79 -14.47 5.13
CA GLY A 109 -7.41 -15.56 5.88
C GLY A 109 -7.87 -15.17 7.29
N ARG A 110 -7.87 -13.86 7.63
CA ARG A 110 -8.17 -13.30 8.95
C ARG A 110 -9.41 -12.40 8.91
N THR A 111 -10.21 -12.40 9.98
CA THR A 111 -11.33 -11.45 10.12
C THR A 111 -10.86 -10.03 10.47
N ARG A 112 -11.78 -9.05 10.50
CA ARG A 112 -11.47 -7.71 10.99
C ARG A 112 -11.00 -7.74 12.43
N GLU A 113 -11.71 -8.49 13.26
CA GLU A 113 -11.45 -8.65 14.70
C GLU A 113 -10.06 -9.25 14.93
N GLU A 114 -9.69 -10.29 14.18
CA GLU A 114 -8.36 -10.93 14.26
C GLU A 114 -7.21 -10.02 13.76
N LEU A 115 -7.48 -9.09 12.85
CA LEU A 115 -6.52 -8.06 12.44
C LEU A 115 -6.38 -6.98 13.52
N LEU A 116 -7.50 -6.50 14.07
CA LEU A 116 -7.53 -5.52 15.16
C LEU A 116 -6.88 -6.06 16.45
N ASP A 117 -7.06 -7.34 16.75
CA ASP A 117 -6.43 -7.98 17.91
C ASP A 117 -4.91 -8.21 17.73
N GLY A 118 -4.39 -8.04 16.52
CA GLY A 118 -2.95 -7.92 16.25
C GLY A 118 -2.38 -6.52 16.50
N LEU A 119 -3.22 -5.47 16.60
CA LEU A 119 -2.74 -4.09 16.76
C LEU A 119 -2.40 -3.74 18.22
N PRO A 120 -1.47 -2.78 18.46
CA PRO A 120 -1.32 -2.13 19.75
C PRO A 120 -2.65 -1.58 20.29
N GLU A 121 -2.87 -1.66 21.60
CA GLU A 121 -4.13 -1.27 22.24
C GLU A 121 -4.55 0.18 21.89
N GLN A 122 -3.59 1.10 21.83
CA GLN A 122 -3.83 2.50 21.48
C GLN A 122 -4.25 2.69 20.02
N LEU A 123 -3.88 1.76 19.12
CA LEU A 123 -4.30 1.73 17.72
C LEU A 123 -5.74 1.19 17.58
N ARG A 124 -6.14 0.23 18.43
CA ARG A 124 -7.52 -0.31 18.45
C ARG A 124 -8.55 0.78 18.74
N VAL A 125 -8.22 1.76 19.60
CA VAL A 125 -9.11 2.89 19.92
C VAL A 125 -9.42 3.77 18.70
N VAL A 126 -8.44 3.98 17.80
CA VAL A 126 -8.61 4.78 16.57
C VAL A 126 -9.29 3.96 15.45
N SER A 127 -9.15 2.63 15.49
CA SER A 127 -9.62 1.72 14.43
C SER A 127 -11.13 1.69 14.14
N GLY A 128 -11.94 2.39 14.93
CA GLY A 128 -13.36 2.62 14.64
C GLY A 128 -13.62 3.50 13.42
N GLU A 129 -12.64 4.32 13.01
CA GLU A 129 -12.73 5.21 11.84
C GLU A 129 -12.08 4.62 10.57
N PHE A 130 -11.21 3.62 10.72
CA PHE A 130 -10.52 2.93 9.62
C PHE A 130 -11.44 2.00 8.83
N ASP A 131 -11.32 1.98 7.49
CA ASP A 131 -12.00 0.97 6.68
C ASP A 131 -11.27 -0.40 6.72
N ALA A 132 -11.52 -1.29 5.76
CA ALA A 132 -10.85 -2.60 5.71
C ALA A 132 -9.42 -2.54 5.15
N HIS A 133 -9.12 -1.61 4.23
CA HIS A 133 -7.79 -1.37 3.69
C HIS A 133 -6.92 -0.68 4.75
N ASP A 134 -7.46 0.34 5.41
CA ASP A 134 -6.76 1.09 6.46
C ASP A 134 -6.31 0.15 7.60
N VAL A 135 -7.21 -0.72 8.09
CA VAL A 135 -6.88 -1.74 9.10
C VAL A 135 -5.83 -2.73 8.59
N HIS A 136 -5.92 -3.20 7.34
CA HIS A 136 -4.96 -4.13 6.78
C HIS A 136 -3.56 -3.52 6.60
N LEU A 137 -3.48 -2.29 6.06
CA LEU A 137 -2.23 -1.57 5.85
C LEU A 137 -1.53 -1.30 7.19
N VAL A 138 -2.28 -0.86 8.19
CA VAL A 138 -1.75 -0.64 9.55
C VAL A 138 -1.34 -1.96 10.21
N ALA A 139 -2.10 -3.04 10.06
CA ALA A 139 -1.72 -4.36 10.56
C ALA A 139 -0.42 -4.88 9.92
N ALA A 140 -0.28 -4.74 8.59
CA ALA A 140 0.94 -5.11 7.88
C ALA A 140 2.13 -4.21 8.24
N ALA A 141 1.91 -2.92 8.50
CA ALA A 141 2.95 -2.02 8.99
C ALA A 141 3.45 -2.42 10.40
N VAL A 142 2.53 -2.77 11.32
CA VAL A 142 2.85 -3.27 12.67
C VAL A 142 3.56 -4.63 12.61
N GLU A 143 3.00 -5.61 11.89
CA GLU A 143 3.50 -6.99 11.83
C GLU A 143 4.93 -7.08 11.28
N ARG A 144 5.34 -6.09 10.48
CA ARG A 144 6.65 -6.04 9.83
C ARG A 144 7.61 -5.00 10.42
N GLY A 145 7.18 -4.28 11.47
CA GLY A 145 8.01 -3.27 12.14
C GLY A 145 8.36 -2.07 11.26
N ALA A 146 7.41 -1.58 10.46
CA ALA A 146 7.62 -0.40 9.62
C ALA A 146 7.80 0.88 10.48
N ASP A 147 8.79 1.70 10.14
CA ASP A 147 8.98 3.02 10.78
C ASP A 147 7.92 4.02 10.29
N VAL A 148 7.50 3.89 9.01
CA VAL A 148 6.64 4.86 8.33
C VAL A 148 5.58 4.17 7.48
N ILE A 149 4.33 4.66 7.55
CA ILE A 149 3.32 4.46 6.50
C ILE A 149 3.35 5.68 5.59
N CYS A 150 3.61 5.47 4.30
CA CYS A 150 3.54 6.52 3.29
C CYS A 150 2.20 6.48 2.55
N SER A 151 1.40 7.53 2.70
CA SER A 151 0.06 7.64 2.12
C SER A 151 -0.23 9.03 1.58
N SER A 152 -0.94 9.10 0.46
CA SER A 152 -1.55 10.36 -0.02
C SER A 152 -2.98 10.57 0.53
N ASN A 153 -3.59 9.54 1.16
CA ASN A 153 -4.92 9.60 1.78
C ASN A 153 -4.89 10.22 3.19
N ARG A 154 -4.59 11.51 3.25
CA ARG A 154 -4.62 12.32 4.48
C ARG A 154 -5.99 12.40 5.19
N ARG A 155 -7.05 11.77 4.65
CA ARG A 155 -8.39 11.75 5.26
C ARG A 155 -8.55 10.61 6.26
N HIS A 156 -8.06 9.41 5.94
CA HIS A 156 -8.13 8.24 6.83
C HIS A 156 -6.81 8.04 7.59
N LEU A 157 -5.69 8.39 6.95
CA LEU A 157 -4.34 8.33 7.54
C LEU A 157 -3.77 9.77 7.61
N PRO A 158 -4.15 10.56 8.64
CA PRO A 158 -3.60 11.90 8.85
C PRO A 158 -2.11 11.85 9.19
N GLU A 159 -1.33 12.85 8.75
CA GLU A 159 0.12 12.87 9.01
C GLU A 159 0.46 13.12 10.48
N GLY A 160 1.36 12.30 11.03
CA GLY A 160 1.82 12.38 12.41
C GLY A 160 2.12 11.01 13.01
N PRO A 161 2.40 10.93 14.33
CA PRO A 161 2.64 9.67 15.01
C PRO A 161 1.35 8.83 15.12
N LEU A 162 1.41 7.62 14.59
CA LEU A 162 0.44 6.56 14.81
C LEU A 162 0.83 5.77 16.08
N ALA A 163 -0.16 5.19 16.75
CA ALA A 163 0.11 4.32 17.89
C ALA A 163 0.96 3.10 17.48
N GLY A 164 1.86 2.68 18.37
CA GLY A 164 2.90 1.69 18.06
C GLY A 164 4.26 2.29 17.66
N GLY A 165 4.35 3.60 17.42
CA GLY A 165 5.60 4.30 17.10
C GLY A 165 5.85 4.49 15.59
N ILE A 166 4.92 4.07 14.76
CA ILE A 166 4.93 4.25 13.30
C ILE A 166 4.54 5.71 12.99
N GLU A 167 5.23 6.41 12.10
CA GLU A 167 4.79 7.72 11.60
C GLU A 167 3.97 7.60 10.30
N VAL A 168 2.98 8.46 10.12
CA VAL A 168 2.27 8.63 8.84
C VAL A 168 2.85 9.84 8.10
N PHE A 169 3.45 9.61 6.93
CA PHE A 169 4.04 10.65 6.08
C PHE A 169 3.33 10.73 4.72
N GLY A 170 2.97 11.93 4.28
CA GLY A 170 2.71 12.18 2.87
C GLY A 170 4.01 12.10 2.05
N PRO A 171 3.96 11.83 0.73
CA PRO A 171 5.17 11.71 -0.11
C PRO A 171 6.16 12.86 0.03
N GLY A 172 5.67 14.11 0.13
CA GLY A 172 6.52 15.29 0.34
C GLY A 172 7.21 15.33 1.72
N ARG A 173 6.58 14.79 2.77
CA ARG A 173 7.17 14.69 4.12
C ARG A 173 8.21 13.58 4.18
N LEU A 174 7.94 12.43 3.54
CA LEU A 174 8.91 11.33 3.41
C LEU A 174 10.15 11.77 2.61
N ALA A 175 9.96 12.43 1.46
CA ALA A 175 11.06 12.94 0.65
C ALA A 175 11.94 13.95 1.40
N ALA A 176 11.33 14.90 2.13
CA ALA A 176 12.06 15.85 2.97
C ALA A 176 12.80 15.18 4.15
N ALA A 177 12.25 14.09 4.71
CA ALA A 177 12.92 13.30 5.75
C ALA A 177 14.09 12.45 5.22
N LEU A 178 14.14 12.22 3.90
CA LEU A 178 15.18 11.46 3.20
C LEU A 178 16.23 12.33 2.49
N ASP A 179 16.08 13.67 2.52
CA ASP A 179 16.84 14.63 1.70
C ASP A 179 16.78 14.33 0.18
N VAL A 180 15.58 13.95 -0.29
CA VAL A 180 15.28 13.66 -1.71
C VAL A 180 14.38 14.75 -2.29
N ALA A 181 14.75 15.26 -3.47
CA ALA A 181 14.00 16.26 -4.25
C ALA A 181 13.33 15.65 -5.50
#